data_AF-Q27HW7-F1
#
_entry.id   AF-Q27HW7-F1
#
_cell.length_a   1.000
_cell.length_b   1.000
_cell.length_c   1.000
_cell.angle_alpha   90.00
_cell.angle_beta   90.00
_cell.angle_gamma   90.00
#
_symmetry.space_group_name_H-M   'P 1'
#
loop_
_entity.id
_entity.type
_entity.pdbx_description
1 polymer ?
#
loop_
_entity_poly.entity_id
_entity_poly.type
_entity_poly.pdbx_seq_one_letter_code
_entity_poly.pdbx_strand_id
1 'polypeptide(L)'
;IRDIMSVTLVPYGNAGEKPDGQKYIFECQHGEQECLGNMIETCLINKTNYAFPIIFCMESSSDVIKSAKSCVEIYDPELSWDNVMSCVNGNLGNQLMHLNAMK
;
A
#
# COMPACT_ATOMS: atom_id res chain seq x y z
N ILE A 1 -0.15 2.43 -23.74
CA ILE A 1 0.03 1.16 -22.94
C ILE A 1 -1.25 0.81 -22.19
N ARG A 2 -1.97 1.77 -21.59
CA ARG A 2 -3.31 1.53 -21.01
C ARG A 2 -4.34 1.00 -22.01
N ASP A 3 -4.07 1.10 -23.32
CA ASP A 3 -4.97 0.71 -24.40
C ASP A 3 -4.99 -0.80 -24.71
N ILE A 4 -4.01 -1.56 -24.20
CA ILE A 4 -3.85 -3.00 -24.48
C ILE A 4 -3.68 -3.87 -23.22
N MET A 5 -3.60 -3.26 -22.04
CA MET A 5 -3.35 -3.96 -20.78
C MET A 5 -4.09 -3.29 -19.63
N SER A 6 -4.77 -4.11 -18.83
CA SER A 6 -5.30 -3.73 -17.52
C SER A 6 -4.46 -4.38 -16.45
N VAL A 7 -3.97 -3.58 -15.50
CA VAL A 7 -3.15 -4.05 -14.39
C VAL A 7 -3.94 -3.86 -13.10
N THR A 8 -4.01 -4.91 -12.29
CA THR A 8 -4.54 -4.85 -10.92
C THR A 8 -3.42 -5.24 -9.98
N LEU A 9 -3.05 -4.33 -9.09
CA LEU A 9 -2.10 -4.59 -8.00
C LEU A 9 -2.88 -5.01 -6.75
N VAL A 10 -2.41 -6.06 -6.08
CA VAL A 10 -2.98 -6.56 -4.82
C VAL A 10 -1.85 -6.77 -3.82
N PRO A 11 -1.43 -5.72 -3.09
CA PRO A 11 -0.35 -5.81 -2.11
C PRO A 11 -0.79 -6.67 -0.91
N TYR A 12 -0.31 -7.90 -0.85
CA TYR A 12 -0.52 -8.84 0.26
C TYR A 12 0.51 -9.96 0.24
N GLY A 13 0.62 -10.63 -0.92
CA GLY A 13 1.59 -11.71 -1.14
C GLY A 13 1.35 -12.89 -0.20
N ASN A 14 2.40 -13.33 0.49
CA ASN A 14 2.37 -14.44 1.43
C ASN A 14 2.18 -14.00 2.89
N ALA A 15 1.62 -12.80 3.11
CA ALA A 15 1.26 -12.38 4.45
C ALA A 15 0.21 -13.34 5.05
N GLY A 16 0.25 -13.51 6.36
CA GLY A 16 -0.82 -14.11 7.14
C GLY A 16 -1.60 -13.04 7.88
N GLU A 17 -2.86 -13.32 8.21
CA GLU A 17 -3.65 -12.47 9.10
C GLU A 17 -4.27 -13.27 10.25
N LYS A 18 -4.42 -12.61 11.39
CA LYS A 18 -5.14 -13.13 12.55
C LYS A 18 -6.16 -12.10 13.02
N PRO A 19 -7.40 -12.50 13.35
CA PRO A 19 -8.38 -11.57 13.91
C PRO A 19 -7.94 -11.10 15.30
N ASP A 20 -8.08 -9.79 15.54
CA ASP A 20 -7.84 -9.11 16.80
C ASP A 20 -9.00 -8.13 17.08
N GLY A 21 -10.03 -8.63 17.76
CA GLY A 21 -11.26 -7.89 18.02
C GLY A 21 -11.99 -7.52 16.72
N GLN A 22 -11.97 -6.23 16.37
CA GLN A 22 -12.58 -5.69 15.14
C GLN A 22 -11.56 -5.42 14.03
N LYS A 23 -10.29 -5.76 14.25
CA LYS A 23 -9.18 -5.56 13.31
C LYS A 23 -8.49 -6.88 13.00
N TYR A 24 -7.58 -6.83 12.05
CA TYR A 24 -6.66 -7.91 11.73
C TYR A 24 -5.23 -7.52 12.06
N ILE A 25 -4.47 -8.44 12.63
CA ILE A 25 -3.01 -8.33 12.76
C ILE A 25 -2.39 -9.07 11.57
N PHE A 26 -1.49 -8.41 10.87
CA PHE A 26 -0.80 -8.97 9.71
C PHE A 26 0.61 -9.41 10.07
N GLU A 27 1.00 -10.60 9.61
CA GLU A 27 2.33 -11.18 9.76
C GLU A 27 2.93 -11.40 8.35
N CYS A 28 4.04 -10.73 8.04
CA CYS A 28 4.67 -10.79 6.72
C CYS A 28 6.02 -11.52 6.78
N GLN A 29 6.43 -12.16 5.67
CA GLN A 29 7.61 -13.04 5.61
C GLN A 29 8.93 -12.28 5.82
N HIS A 30 8.96 -11.02 5.42
CA HIS A 30 10.10 -10.11 5.54
C HIS A 30 9.91 -9.11 6.70
N GLY A 31 9.02 -9.41 7.65
CA GLY A 31 8.81 -8.66 8.89
C GLY A 31 7.93 -7.42 8.76
N GLU A 32 7.94 -6.58 9.79
CA GLU A 32 6.99 -5.46 9.92
C GLU A 32 7.12 -4.39 8.82
N GLN A 33 8.32 -4.22 8.26
CA GLN A 33 8.54 -3.23 7.19
C GLN A 33 7.83 -3.63 5.89
N GLU A 34 7.77 -4.93 5.57
CA GLU A 34 6.98 -5.42 4.43
C GLU A 34 5.48 -5.21 4.68
N CYS A 35 4.99 -5.52 5.88
CA CYS A 35 3.59 -5.27 6.23
C CYS A 35 3.24 -3.77 6.11
N LEU A 36 4.14 -2.88 6.55
CA LEU A 36 3.98 -1.44 6.38
C LEU A 36 3.98 -1.04 4.91
N GLY A 37 4.88 -1.61 4.09
CA GLY A 37 4.93 -1.39 2.65
C GLY A 37 3.62 -1.77 1.97
N ASN A 38 3.16 -3.00 2.17
CA ASN A 38 1.89 -3.48 1.65
C ASN A 38 0.71 -2.58 2.05
N MET A 39 0.70 -2.10 3.30
CA MET A 39 -0.33 -1.19 3.80
C MET A 39 -0.27 0.18 3.10
N ILE A 40 0.93 0.75 2.90
CA ILE A 40 1.13 2.00 2.16
C ILE A 40 0.64 1.85 0.72
N GLU A 41 1.08 0.81 0.01
CA GLU A 41 0.68 0.56 -1.38
C GLU A 41 -0.84 0.38 -1.52
N THR A 42 -1.43 -0.40 -0.61
CA THR A 42 -2.89 -0.61 -0.54
C THR A 42 -3.64 0.71 -0.36
N CYS A 43 -3.16 1.56 0.54
CA CYS A 43 -3.74 2.89 0.74
C CYS A 43 -3.53 3.80 -0.47
N LEU A 44 -2.39 3.75 -1.16
CA LEU A 44 -2.15 4.51 -2.39
C LEU A 44 -3.12 4.11 -3.50
N ILE A 45 -3.34 2.81 -3.70
CA ILE A 45 -4.32 2.28 -4.67
C ILE A 45 -5.72 2.86 -4.40
N ASN A 46 -6.10 3.01 -3.12
CA ASN A 46 -7.40 3.55 -2.75
C ASN A 46 -7.47 5.10 -2.82
N LYS A 47 -6.34 5.80 -2.69
CA LYS A 47 -6.31 7.27 -2.55
C LYS A 47 -6.00 8.01 -3.84
N THR A 48 -5.42 7.36 -4.84
CA THR A 48 -5.00 8.02 -6.08
C THR A 48 -5.06 7.14 -7.32
N ASN A 49 -5.34 7.77 -8.47
CA ASN A 49 -5.25 7.15 -9.79
C ASN A 49 -3.80 7.02 -10.30
N TYR A 50 -2.83 7.57 -9.58
CA TYR A 50 -1.40 7.51 -9.86
C TYR A 50 -0.67 6.46 -9.01
N ALA A 51 -1.41 5.56 -8.36
CA ALA A 51 -0.82 4.54 -7.49
C ALA A 51 0.24 3.69 -8.19
N PHE A 52 -0.02 3.25 -9.44
CA PHE A 52 0.91 2.39 -10.18
C PHE A 52 2.32 3.00 -10.34
N PRO A 53 2.50 4.23 -10.90
CA PRO A 53 3.83 4.83 -10.98
C PRO A 53 4.44 5.18 -9.61
N ILE A 54 3.63 5.52 -8.60
CA ILE A 54 4.13 5.76 -7.23
C ILE A 54 4.72 4.47 -6.63
N ILE A 55 3.98 3.36 -6.71
CA ILE A 55 4.42 2.06 -6.20
C ILE A 55 5.65 1.58 -6.96
N PHE A 56 5.68 1.73 -8.29
CA PHE A 56 6.88 1.42 -9.08
C PHE A 56 8.12 2.21 -8.61
N CYS A 57 7.95 3.50 -8.30
CA CYS A 57 9.02 4.34 -7.75
C CYS A 57 9.51 3.84 -6.39
N MET A 58 8.59 3.44 -5.50
CA MET A 58 8.91 2.87 -4.20
C MET A 58 9.68 1.55 -4.34
N GLU A 59 9.17 0.63 -5.13
CA GLU A 59 9.73 -0.71 -5.34
C GLU A 59 11.08 -0.68 -6.08
N SER A 60 11.38 0.41 -6.79
CA SER A 60 12.69 0.61 -7.44
C SER A 60 13.74 1.22 -6.51
N SER A 61 13.37 1.64 -5.30
CA SER A 61 14.27 2.24 -4.32
C SER A 61 15.05 1.19 -3.52
N SER A 62 16.24 1.54 -3.05
CA SER A 62 16.97 0.74 -2.06
C SER A 62 16.26 0.66 -0.70
N ASP A 63 15.38 1.62 -0.43
CA ASP A 63 14.52 1.67 0.75
C ASP A 63 13.09 2.07 0.32
N VAL A 64 12.23 1.06 0.21
CA VAL A 64 10.85 1.18 -0.29
C VAL A 64 10.04 2.15 0.58
N ILE A 65 10.10 2.00 1.90
CA ILE A 65 9.29 2.78 2.84
C ILE A 65 9.75 4.23 2.90
N LYS A 66 11.07 4.48 2.98
CA LYS A 66 11.57 5.86 3.06
C LYS A 66 11.33 6.65 1.78
N SER A 67 11.27 5.99 0.63
CA SER A 67 11.02 6.65 -0.65
C SER A 67 9.53 6.97 -0.91
N ALA A 68 8.61 6.33 -0.20
CA ALA A 68 7.17 6.46 -0.41
C ALA A 68 6.68 7.91 -0.45
N LYS A 69 7.06 8.72 0.54
CA LYS A 69 6.66 10.13 0.59
C LYS A 69 7.16 10.91 -0.64
N SER A 70 8.44 10.78 -0.98
CA SER A 70 9.00 11.46 -2.14
C SER A 70 8.38 10.99 -3.45
N CYS A 71 8.06 9.70 -3.58
CA CYS A 71 7.37 9.17 -4.77
C CYS A 71 5.95 9.74 -4.89
N VAL A 72 5.21 9.86 -3.78
CA VAL A 72 3.91 10.54 -3.77
C VAL A 72 4.05 11.99 -4.23
N GLU A 73 4.99 12.75 -3.66
CA GLU A 73 5.22 14.16 -4.00
C GLU A 73 5.63 14.37 -5.48
N ILE A 74 6.31 13.39 -6.09
CA ILE A 74 6.71 13.43 -7.51
C ILE A 74 5.53 13.19 -8.46
N TYR A 75 4.70 12.17 -8.17
CA TYR A 75 3.68 11.69 -9.12
C TYR A 75 2.27 12.22 -8.84
N ASP A 76 1.98 12.59 -7.60
CA ASP A 76 0.69 13.14 -7.18
C ASP A 76 0.87 14.22 -6.08
N PRO A 77 1.38 15.41 -6.45
CA PRO A 77 1.70 16.48 -5.49
C PRO A 77 0.48 17.06 -4.75
N GLU A 78 -0.74 16.81 -5.23
CA GLU A 78 -1.97 17.23 -4.56
C GLU A 78 -2.37 16.27 -3.43
N LEU A 79 -1.90 15.02 -3.48
CA LEU A 79 -2.13 14.03 -2.43
C LEU A 79 -1.21 14.29 -1.23
N SER A 80 -1.80 14.80 -0.15
CA SER A 80 -1.08 14.95 1.11
C SER A 80 -0.61 13.60 1.66
N TRP A 81 0.67 13.52 2.04
CA TRP A 81 1.25 12.35 2.70
C TRP A 81 0.50 11.99 4.00
N ASP A 82 0.02 12.99 4.75
CA ASP A 82 -0.75 12.76 5.97
C ASP A 82 -2.09 12.06 5.68
N ASN A 83 -2.70 12.32 4.52
CA ASN A 83 -3.91 11.61 4.09
C ASN A 83 -3.60 10.12 3.81
N VAL A 84 -2.46 9.83 3.17
CA VAL A 84 -2.00 8.44 2.99
C VAL A 84 -1.77 7.78 4.35
N MET A 85 -1.03 8.42 5.25
CA MET A 85 -0.72 7.86 6.57
C MET A 85 -1.95 7.72 7.47
N SER A 86 -2.98 8.57 7.30
CA SER A 86 -4.26 8.40 8.00
C SER A 86 -4.99 7.11 7.59
N CYS A 87 -4.83 6.68 6.33
CA CYS A 87 -5.33 5.40 5.87
C CYS A 87 -4.48 4.25 6.45
N VAL A 88 -3.16 4.35 6.34
CA VAL A 88 -2.21 3.31 6.80
C VAL A 88 -2.37 3.00 8.28
N ASN A 89 -2.50 4.03 9.11
CA ASN A 89 -2.67 3.89 10.57
C ASN A 89 -4.13 3.71 10.99
N GLY A 90 -5.07 3.81 10.06
CA GLY A 90 -6.50 3.83 10.31
C GLY A 90 -7.19 2.49 10.08
N ASN A 91 -8.48 2.44 10.44
CA ASN A 91 -9.31 1.25 10.21
C ASN A 91 -9.49 0.96 8.71
N LEU A 92 -9.48 2.01 7.87
CA LEU A 92 -9.61 1.87 6.43
C LEU A 92 -8.46 1.04 5.84
N GLY A 93 -7.20 1.34 6.18
CA GLY A 93 -6.05 0.55 5.71
C GLY A 93 -6.16 -0.91 6.13
N ASN A 94 -6.48 -1.15 7.41
CA ASN A 94 -6.67 -2.51 7.94
C ASN A 94 -7.74 -3.31 7.16
N GLN A 95 -8.89 -2.69 6.87
CA GLN A 95 -9.96 -3.30 6.08
C GLN A 95 -9.54 -3.57 4.64
N LEU A 96 -8.84 -2.63 4.00
CA LEU A 96 -8.36 -2.81 2.63
C LEU A 96 -7.32 -3.93 2.54
N MET A 97 -6.40 -4.00 3.50
CA MET A 97 -5.38 -5.06 3.57
C MET A 97 -6.03 -6.44 3.79
N HIS A 98 -7.08 -6.53 4.60
CA HIS A 98 -7.89 -7.74 4.73
C HIS A 98 -8.63 -8.08 3.41
N LEU A 99 -9.18 -7.10 2.70
CA LEU A 99 -9.79 -7.35 1.39
C LEU A 99 -8.78 -7.89 0.37
N ASN A 100 -7.51 -7.49 0.45
CA ASN A 100 -6.45 -8.05 -0.37
C ASN A 100 -6.12 -9.51 0.01
N ALA A 101 -6.21 -9.89 1.29
CA ALA A 101 -6.03 -11.26 1.77
C ALA A 101 -7.05 -12.25 1.17
N MET A 102 -8.22 -11.74 0.76
CA MET A 102 -9.35 -12.52 0.25
C MET A 102 -9.35 -12.64 -1.29
N LYS A 103 -8.29 -12.18 -1.95
CA LYS A 103 -8.11 -12.26 -3.42
C LYS A 103 -7.28 -13.46 -3.82
#